data_AF-A0A853IXG0-F1
#
_entry.id   AF-A0A853IXG0-F1
#
_cell.length_a   1.000
_cell.length_b   1.000
_cell.length_c   1.000
_cell.angle_alpha   90.00
_cell.angle_beta   90.00
_cell.angle_gamma   90.00
#
_symmetry.space_group_name_H-M   'P 1'
#
loop_
_entity.id
_entity.type
_entity.pdbx_description
1 polymer ?
#
loop_
_entity_poly.entity_id
_entity_poly.type
_entity_poly.pdbx_seq_one_letter_code
_entity_poly.pdbx_strand_id
1 'polypeptide(L)'
;MLKTILQDKLFYTEKGQRELNQLFGTKSKIFPSPKSPFLIKTLAQTSTGDDDLILDFFAGSGTTGEAVMRLNAEDGGQRRFILVQIPQPIEAKKQKDAHHFVTQTLGKPEATIFEITAERLRRAGAKIKADTTNAHATAVDTGFRVFELVDDPDALVLHQPLADAAQADLLRFQELLAPATQGLEAKVLYNLLLAEGLPLTARLAPLLDGAAWRADDVLFILRAVDTEALRALVEDAQAAGAPIRALSVYAPWVHDDNFLLGLKTLLEVLHLSEDKLRLRG
;
A
#
# COMPACT_ATOMS: atom_id res chain seq x y z
N MET A 1 -17.14 17.71 -23.09
CA MET A 1 -18.10 18.20 -22.08
C MET A 1 -18.92 17.02 -21.61
N LEU A 2 -18.84 16.67 -20.32
CA LEU A 2 -19.64 15.57 -19.76
C LEU A 2 -21.12 15.94 -19.81
N LYS A 3 -21.97 15.02 -20.27
CA LYS A 3 -23.42 15.24 -20.29
C LYS A 3 -23.94 15.20 -18.86
N THR A 4 -24.88 16.09 -18.54
CA THR A 4 -25.59 16.09 -17.25
C THR A 4 -26.40 14.82 -17.01
N ILE A 5 -26.74 14.08 -18.08
CA ILE A 5 -27.42 12.78 -18.02
C ILE A 5 -26.59 11.74 -18.77
N LEU A 6 -26.23 10.66 -18.08
CA LEU A 6 -25.41 9.57 -18.60
C LEU A 6 -26.31 8.43 -19.12
N GLN A 7 -26.69 8.49 -20.40
CA GLN A 7 -27.61 7.52 -21.04
C GLN A 7 -26.92 6.51 -21.97
N ASP A 8 -25.58 6.48 -22.01
CA ASP A 8 -24.88 5.52 -22.86
C ASP A 8 -25.16 4.09 -22.39
N LYS A 9 -25.52 3.21 -23.32
CA LYS A 9 -25.76 1.78 -23.05
C LYS A 9 -24.52 1.08 -22.51
N LEU A 10 -23.31 1.61 -22.77
CA LEU A 10 -22.07 1.14 -22.17
C LEU A 10 -22.05 1.30 -20.65
N PHE A 11 -22.86 2.19 -20.07
CA PHE A 11 -22.89 2.45 -18.63
C PHE A 11 -23.80 1.52 -17.86
N TYR A 12 -24.60 0.69 -18.54
CA TYR A 12 -25.60 -0.16 -17.91
C TYR A 12 -24.95 -1.29 -17.11
N THR A 13 -25.61 -1.72 -16.02
CA THR A 13 -25.17 -2.81 -15.15
C THR A 13 -24.91 -4.11 -15.91
N GLU A 14 -25.70 -4.39 -16.96
CA GLU A 14 -25.55 -5.56 -17.83
C GLU A 14 -24.21 -5.57 -18.55
N LYS A 15 -23.70 -4.39 -18.94
CA LYS A 15 -22.37 -4.26 -19.53
C LYS A 15 -21.28 -4.51 -18.51
N GLY A 16 -21.42 -3.97 -17.29
CA GLY A 16 -20.51 -4.29 -16.19
C GLY A 16 -20.45 -5.80 -15.93
N GLN A 17 -21.60 -6.48 -15.90
CA GLN A 17 -21.65 -7.93 -15.72
C GLN A 17 -20.97 -8.68 -16.87
N ARG A 18 -21.22 -8.26 -18.12
CA ARG A 18 -20.60 -8.87 -19.30
C ARG A 18 -19.09 -8.73 -19.30
N GLU A 19 -18.56 -7.54 -19.01
CA GLU A 19 -17.12 -7.29 -18.94
C GLU A 19 -16.47 -8.16 -17.86
N LEU A 20 -17.07 -8.24 -16.67
CA LEU A 20 -16.58 -9.12 -15.61
C LEU A 20 -16.58 -10.59 -16.07
N ASN A 21 -17.70 -11.07 -16.60
CA ASN A 21 -17.83 -12.46 -17.05
C ASN A 21 -16.80 -12.83 -18.13
N GLN A 22 -16.56 -11.92 -19.09
CA GLN A 22 -15.53 -12.09 -20.12
C GLN A 22 -14.13 -12.16 -19.51
N LEU A 23 -13.82 -11.26 -18.57
CA LEU A 23 -12.52 -11.23 -17.90
C LEU A 23 -12.26 -12.51 -17.10
N PHE A 24 -13.30 -13.07 -16.49
CA PHE A 24 -13.21 -14.30 -15.70
C PHE A 24 -13.38 -15.57 -16.53
N GLY A 25 -13.69 -15.46 -17.82
CA GLY A 25 -13.92 -16.61 -18.70
C GLY A 25 -15.12 -17.47 -18.27
N THR A 26 -16.12 -16.86 -17.63
CA THR A 26 -17.26 -17.57 -17.03
C THR A 26 -18.59 -16.94 -17.41
N LYS A 27 -19.65 -17.76 -17.41
CA LYS A 27 -21.04 -17.27 -17.51
C LYS A 27 -21.69 -17.09 -16.14
N SER A 28 -21.07 -17.62 -15.08
CA SER A 28 -21.56 -17.54 -13.70
C SER A 28 -21.48 -16.11 -13.17
N LYS A 29 -22.44 -15.75 -12.31
CA LYS A 29 -22.44 -14.46 -11.61
C LYS A 29 -21.60 -14.56 -10.33
N ILE A 30 -20.27 -14.58 -10.48
CA ILE A 30 -19.34 -14.61 -9.34
C ILE A 30 -19.34 -13.31 -8.53
N PHE A 31 -19.79 -12.20 -9.12
CA PHE A 31 -20.07 -10.95 -8.43
C PHE A 31 -21.35 -10.35 -9.02
N PRO A 32 -22.34 -9.97 -8.21
CA PRO A 32 -23.59 -9.42 -8.69
C PRO A 32 -23.46 -7.92 -9.02
N SER A 33 -23.98 -7.52 -10.17
CA SER A 33 -24.15 -6.10 -10.52
C SER A 33 -22.88 -5.24 -10.39
N PRO A 34 -21.71 -5.69 -10.91
CA PRO A 34 -20.53 -4.83 -10.95
C PRO A 34 -20.85 -3.58 -11.78
N LYS A 35 -20.28 -2.44 -11.39
CA LYS A 35 -20.38 -1.22 -12.21
C LYS A 35 -19.70 -1.45 -13.56
N SER A 36 -20.14 -0.69 -14.56
CA SER A 36 -19.48 -0.72 -15.87
C SER A 36 -18.12 -0.01 -15.78
N PRO A 37 -17.01 -0.63 -16.23
CA PRO A 37 -15.71 0.05 -16.28
C PRO A 37 -15.74 1.27 -17.21
N PHE A 38 -16.60 1.27 -18.24
CA PHE A 38 -16.75 2.41 -19.15
C PHE A 38 -17.37 3.63 -18.47
N LEU A 39 -18.32 3.41 -17.56
CA LEU A 39 -18.91 4.48 -16.77
C LEU A 39 -17.83 5.13 -15.89
N ILE A 40 -17.11 4.31 -15.11
CA ILE A 40 -16.09 4.82 -14.19
C ILE A 40 -14.94 5.48 -14.95
N LYS A 41 -14.54 4.93 -16.10
CA LYS A 41 -13.51 5.53 -16.98
C LYS A 41 -13.92 6.92 -17.45
N THR A 42 -15.17 7.07 -17.90
CA THR A 42 -15.70 8.37 -18.37
C THR A 42 -15.73 9.41 -17.26
N LEU A 43 -16.09 9.00 -16.03
CA LEU A 43 -16.06 9.87 -14.86
C LEU A 43 -14.62 10.29 -14.54
N ALA A 44 -13.70 9.33 -14.44
CA ALA A 44 -12.29 9.60 -14.15
C ALA A 44 -11.67 10.55 -15.20
N GLN A 45 -11.88 10.30 -16.48
CA GLN A 45 -11.39 11.15 -17.57
C GLN A 45 -11.89 12.60 -17.47
N THR A 46 -13.10 12.81 -16.94
CA THR A 46 -13.66 14.16 -16.80
C THR A 46 -13.20 14.84 -15.52
N SER A 47 -12.99 14.09 -14.45
CA SER A 47 -12.76 14.64 -13.10
C SER A 47 -11.29 14.64 -12.67
N THR A 48 -10.37 14.14 -13.49
CA THR A 48 -8.96 13.99 -13.12
C THR A 48 -8.00 14.41 -14.22
N GLY A 49 -6.87 14.99 -13.84
CA GLY A 49 -5.69 15.14 -14.68
C GLY A 49 -4.94 13.82 -14.86
N ASP A 50 -3.84 13.87 -15.60
CA ASP A 50 -3.13 12.67 -16.05
C ASP A 50 -2.28 12.00 -14.95
N ASP A 51 -2.03 12.64 -13.81
CA ASP A 51 -1.21 12.09 -12.70
C ASP A 51 -1.94 12.10 -11.33
N ASP A 52 -3.26 12.26 -11.36
CA ASP A 52 -4.07 12.33 -10.15
C ASP A 52 -4.20 10.98 -9.45
N LEU A 53 -4.51 11.04 -8.15
CA LEU A 53 -4.80 9.88 -7.31
C LEU A 53 -6.31 9.70 -7.14
N ILE A 54 -6.82 8.51 -7.47
CA ILE A 54 -8.23 8.15 -7.35
C ILE A 54 -8.44 7.20 -6.17
N LEU A 55 -9.32 7.56 -5.24
CA LEU A 55 -9.68 6.75 -4.08
C LEU A 55 -11.09 6.16 -4.23
N ASP A 56 -11.22 4.85 -4.03
CA ASP A 56 -12.50 4.17 -3.89
C ASP A 56 -12.43 3.20 -2.69
N PHE A 57 -13.04 3.62 -1.59
CA PHE A 57 -13.07 2.85 -0.34
C PHE A 57 -14.26 1.87 -0.24
N PHE A 58 -14.99 1.69 -1.35
CA PHE A 58 -16.01 0.67 -1.53
C PHE A 58 -15.77 -0.08 -2.86
N ALA A 59 -14.54 -0.59 -3.01
CA ALA A 59 -14.05 -1.08 -4.31
C ALA A 59 -14.95 -2.14 -4.94
N GLY A 60 -15.61 -2.97 -4.12
CA GLY A 60 -16.63 -3.92 -4.54
C GLY A 60 -16.06 -5.01 -5.43
N SER A 61 -16.19 -4.84 -6.75
CA SER A 61 -15.57 -5.75 -7.72
C SER A 61 -14.19 -5.31 -8.19
N GLY A 62 -13.74 -4.09 -7.88
CA GLY A 62 -12.49 -3.51 -8.39
C GLY A 62 -12.67 -2.77 -9.72
N THR A 63 -13.89 -2.32 -10.03
CA THR A 63 -14.20 -1.64 -11.31
C THR A 63 -13.39 -0.35 -11.48
N THR A 64 -13.18 0.41 -10.40
CA THR A 64 -12.44 1.67 -10.42
C THR A 64 -10.98 1.47 -10.84
N GLY A 65 -10.26 0.52 -10.22
CA GLY A 65 -8.87 0.24 -10.60
C GLY A 65 -8.73 -0.22 -12.05
N GLU A 66 -9.64 -1.07 -12.54
CA GLU A 66 -9.67 -1.44 -13.97
C GLU A 66 -9.90 -0.23 -14.89
N ALA A 67 -10.85 0.64 -14.54
CA ALA A 67 -11.16 1.82 -15.34
C ALA A 67 -9.96 2.77 -15.44
N VAL A 68 -9.23 2.97 -14.33
CA VAL A 68 -8.00 3.79 -14.29
C VAL A 68 -6.91 3.18 -15.17
N MET A 69 -6.64 1.88 -15.06
CA MET A 69 -5.66 1.21 -15.92
C MET A 69 -6.03 1.30 -17.41
N ARG A 70 -7.31 1.17 -17.75
CA ARG A 70 -7.80 1.34 -19.14
C ARG A 70 -7.62 2.77 -19.63
N LEU A 71 -7.87 3.77 -18.78
CA LEU A 71 -7.72 5.18 -19.14
C LEU A 71 -6.25 5.51 -19.43
N ASN A 72 -5.35 5.17 -18.51
CA ASN A 72 -3.91 5.38 -18.69
C ASN A 72 -3.37 4.69 -19.95
N ALA A 73 -3.92 3.53 -20.32
CA ALA A 73 -3.56 2.85 -21.56
C ALA A 73 -4.06 3.52 -22.83
N GLU A 74 -5.14 4.30 -22.74
CA GLU A 74 -5.76 5.00 -23.87
C GLU A 74 -5.13 6.37 -24.10
N ASP A 75 -4.88 7.13 -23.03
CA ASP A 75 -4.42 8.53 -23.12
C ASP A 75 -2.94 8.73 -22.74
N GLY A 76 -2.25 7.68 -22.29
CA GLY A 76 -0.86 7.76 -21.85
C GLY A 76 -0.68 8.39 -20.45
N GLY A 77 -1.75 8.56 -19.69
CA GLY A 77 -1.71 9.06 -18.32
C GLY A 77 -0.99 8.13 -17.32
N GLN A 78 -0.72 8.67 -16.14
CA GLN A 78 -0.08 8.02 -15.00
C GLN A 78 -0.95 8.09 -13.73
N ARG A 79 -2.29 8.14 -13.90
CA ARG A 79 -3.24 8.17 -12.78
C ARG A 79 -3.02 6.98 -11.87
N ARG A 80 -3.04 7.22 -10.55
CA ARG A 80 -2.87 6.20 -9.52
C ARG A 80 -4.21 5.90 -8.85
N PHE A 81 -4.33 4.74 -8.22
CA PHE A 81 -5.53 4.40 -7.46
C PHE A 81 -5.22 3.80 -6.09
N ILE A 82 -6.11 4.06 -5.14
CA ILE A 82 -6.20 3.34 -3.86
C ILE A 82 -7.60 2.73 -3.78
N LEU A 83 -7.65 1.42 -3.57
CA LEU A 83 -8.89 0.68 -3.37
C LEU A 83 -8.91 0.10 -1.96
N VAL A 84 -10.02 0.30 -1.24
CA VAL A 84 -10.27 -0.37 0.04
C VAL A 84 -11.44 -1.33 -0.14
N GLN A 85 -11.24 -2.58 0.29
CA GLN A 85 -12.25 -3.62 0.26
C GLN A 85 -12.17 -4.44 1.53
N ILE A 86 -13.26 -4.45 2.30
CA ILE A 86 -13.37 -5.32 3.47
C ILE A 86 -13.33 -6.80 3.03
N PRO A 87 -12.72 -7.70 3.81
CA PRO A 87 -12.70 -9.14 3.51
C PRO A 87 -14.06 -9.79 3.83
N GLN A 88 -15.14 -9.30 3.22
CA GLN A 88 -16.48 -9.82 3.45
C GLN A 88 -16.57 -11.29 3.01
N PRO A 89 -16.98 -12.21 3.91
CA PRO A 89 -17.11 -13.62 3.57
C PRO A 89 -18.19 -13.87 2.51
N ILE A 90 -17.92 -14.81 1.63
CA ILE A 90 -18.84 -15.31 0.61
C ILE A 90 -19.55 -16.54 1.19
N GLU A 91 -20.87 -16.47 1.36
CA GLU A 91 -21.62 -17.60 1.90
C GLU A 91 -21.78 -18.72 0.87
N ALA A 92 -21.18 -19.89 1.11
CA ALA A 92 -21.22 -21.05 0.21
C ALA A 92 -22.65 -21.47 -0.21
N LYS A 93 -23.64 -21.32 0.68
CA LYS A 93 -25.04 -21.68 0.41
C LYS A 93 -25.74 -20.70 -0.53
N LYS A 94 -25.44 -19.40 -0.43
CA LYS A 94 -26.10 -18.32 -1.19
C LYS A 94 -25.37 -17.98 -2.48
N GLN A 95 -24.04 -18.12 -2.49
CA GLN A 95 -23.16 -17.67 -3.57
C GLN A 95 -22.22 -18.80 -4.00
N LYS A 96 -22.80 -19.95 -4.36
CA LYS A 96 -22.06 -21.20 -4.68
C LYS A 96 -20.95 -20.98 -5.71
N ASP A 97 -21.25 -20.30 -6.81
CA ASP A 97 -20.30 -20.09 -7.91
C ASP A 97 -19.13 -19.21 -7.48
N ALA A 98 -19.40 -18.12 -6.76
CA ALA A 98 -18.37 -17.22 -6.24
C ALA A 98 -17.49 -17.92 -5.21
N HIS A 99 -18.10 -18.68 -4.28
CA HIS A 99 -17.39 -19.44 -3.27
C HIS A 99 -16.50 -20.53 -3.89
N HIS A 100 -17.05 -21.28 -4.85
CA HIS A 100 -16.31 -22.30 -5.59
C HIS A 100 -15.16 -21.68 -6.37
N PHE A 101 -15.39 -20.55 -7.04
CA PHE A 101 -14.34 -19.84 -7.77
C PHE A 101 -13.18 -19.47 -6.84
N VAL A 102 -13.45 -18.84 -5.69
CA VAL A 102 -12.38 -18.42 -4.78
C VAL A 102 -11.66 -19.63 -4.14
N THR A 103 -12.40 -20.63 -3.66
CA THR A 103 -11.78 -21.77 -2.95
C THR A 103 -11.14 -22.81 -3.87
N GLN A 104 -11.75 -23.09 -5.02
CA GLN A 104 -11.31 -24.16 -5.92
C GLN A 104 -10.52 -23.64 -7.12
N THR A 105 -10.93 -22.52 -7.72
CA THR A 105 -10.20 -21.96 -8.88
C THR A 105 -9.01 -21.12 -8.47
N LEU A 106 -9.15 -20.28 -7.43
CA LEU A 106 -8.03 -19.49 -6.90
C LEU A 106 -7.24 -20.20 -5.80
N GLY A 107 -7.76 -21.30 -5.25
CA GLY A 107 -7.09 -22.06 -4.19
C GLY A 107 -6.97 -21.30 -2.86
N LYS A 108 -7.86 -20.34 -2.60
CA LYS A 108 -7.80 -19.49 -1.40
C LYS A 108 -8.48 -20.17 -0.22
N PRO A 109 -7.88 -20.12 0.99
CA PRO A 109 -8.46 -20.75 2.18
C PRO A 109 -9.78 -20.09 2.59
N GLU A 110 -9.87 -18.78 2.46
CA GLU A 110 -11.05 -18.00 2.80
C GLU A 110 -11.70 -17.41 1.55
N ALA A 111 -13.00 -17.68 1.39
CA ALA A 111 -13.78 -17.14 0.30
C ALA A 111 -14.26 -15.73 0.64
N THR A 112 -13.56 -14.70 0.18
CA THR A 112 -13.94 -13.29 0.43
C THR A 112 -14.11 -12.49 -0.85
N ILE A 113 -14.90 -11.40 -0.77
CA ILE A 113 -15.05 -10.45 -1.88
C ILE A 113 -13.71 -9.81 -2.27
N PHE A 114 -12.81 -9.62 -1.31
CA PHE A 114 -11.47 -9.10 -1.55
C PHE A 114 -10.72 -9.94 -2.61
N GLU A 115 -10.82 -11.27 -2.55
CA GLU A 115 -10.13 -12.13 -3.51
C GLU A 115 -10.65 -11.95 -4.95
N ILE A 116 -11.96 -11.78 -5.11
CA ILE A 116 -12.56 -11.48 -6.42
C ILE A 116 -12.11 -10.09 -6.93
N THR A 117 -12.03 -9.11 -6.03
CA THR A 117 -11.56 -7.75 -6.32
C THR A 117 -10.12 -7.77 -6.84
N ALA A 118 -9.21 -8.36 -6.05
CA ALA A 118 -7.80 -8.46 -6.41
C ALA A 118 -7.61 -9.25 -7.71
N GLU A 119 -8.37 -10.33 -7.89
CA GLU A 119 -8.30 -11.14 -9.10
C GLU A 119 -8.80 -10.39 -10.34
N ARG A 120 -9.86 -9.59 -10.23
CA ARG A 120 -10.31 -8.72 -11.33
C ARG A 120 -9.16 -7.80 -11.76
N LEU A 121 -8.49 -7.14 -10.81
CA LEU A 121 -7.39 -6.22 -11.11
C LEU A 121 -6.22 -6.93 -11.80
N ARG A 122 -5.83 -8.12 -11.33
CA ARG A 122 -4.76 -8.92 -11.97
C ARG A 122 -5.11 -9.26 -13.42
N ARG A 123 -6.32 -9.78 -13.65
CA ARG A 123 -6.76 -10.16 -15.01
C ARG A 123 -6.93 -8.95 -15.91
N ALA A 124 -7.50 -7.86 -15.40
CA ALA A 124 -7.67 -6.63 -16.16
C ALA A 124 -6.32 -6.05 -16.56
N GLY A 125 -5.37 -5.96 -15.62
CA GLY A 125 -4.02 -5.49 -15.90
C GLY A 125 -3.27 -6.37 -16.91
N ALA A 126 -3.36 -7.70 -16.78
CA ALA A 126 -2.77 -8.64 -17.73
C ALA A 126 -3.36 -8.47 -19.14
N LYS A 127 -4.68 -8.32 -19.24
CA LYS A 127 -5.36 -8.07 -20.51
C LYS A 127 -4.93 -6.74 -21.14
N ILE A 128 -4.90 -5.66 -20.36
CA ILE A 128 -4.50 -4.33 -20.83
C ILE A 128 -3.06 -4.39 -21.35
N LYS A 129 -2.12 -4.98 -20.59
CA LYS A 129 -0.73 -5.15 -21.04
C LYS A 129 -0.63 -5.91 -22.37
N ALA A 130 -1.39 -7.00 -22.53
CA ALA A 130 -1.41 -7.76 -23.76
C ALA A 130 -1.95 -6.94 -24.95
N ASP A 131 -3.00 -6.15 -24.72
CA ASP A 131 -3.61 -5.30 -25.75
C ASP A 131 -2.67 -4.13 -26.15
N THR A 132 -1.97 -3.52 -25.17
CA THR A 132 -1.06 -2.37 -25.38
C THR A 132 0.25 -2.75 -26.09
N THR A 133 0.79 -3.94 -25.81
CA THR A 133 2.05 -4.42 -26.44
C THR A 133 1.92 -4.51 -27.97
N ASN A 134 0.71 -4.80 -28.46
CA ASN A 134 0.43 -4.89 -29.90
C ASN A 134 0.30 -3.52 -30.60
N ALA A 135 0.31 -2.42 -29.86
CA ALA A 135 -0.03 -1.08 -30.37
C ALA A 135 1.12 -0.06 -30.37
N HIS A 136 2.37 -0.47 -30.08
CA HIS A 136 3.53 0.43 -29.92
C HIS A 136 3.34 1.56 -28.88
N ALA A 137 2.42 1.37 -27.93
CA ALA A 137 2.12 2.36 -26.90
C ALA A 137 3.13 2.30 -25.74
N THR A 138 3.27 3.44 -25.04
CA THR A 138 4.07 3.59 -23.83
C THR A 138 3.73 2.53 -22.79
N ALA A 139 4.73 2.09 -22.02
CA ALA A 139 4.52 1.10 -20.97
C ALA A 139 3.51 1.62 -19.92
N VAL A 140 2.37 0.94 -19.79
CA VAL A 140 1.32 1.28 -18.82
C VAL A 140 1.57 0.53 -17.52
N ASP A 141 1.55 1.25 -16.40
CA ASP A 141 1.55 0.59 -15.10
C ASP A 141 0.16 -0.01 -14.81
N THR A 142 0.12 -1.34 -14.75
CA THR A 142 -1.07 -2.10 -14.35
C THR A 142 -0.82 -2.90 -13.08
N GLY A 143 0.28 -2.61 -12.37
CA GLY A 143 0.64 -3.23 -11.12
C GLY A 143 -0.16 -2.63 -9.96
N PHE A 144 -0.21 -3.36 -8.85
CA PHE A 144 -0.71 -2.85 -7.59
C PHE A 144 -0.05 -3.63 -6.43
N ARG A 145 -0.02 -3.01 -5.25
CA ARG A 145 0.36 -3.66 -4.00
C ARG A 145 -0.90 -3.96 -3.19
N VAL A 146 -0.85 -5.03 -2.41
CA VAL A 146 -1.91 -5.40 -1.46
C VAL A 146 -1.39 -5.14 -0.07
N PHE A 147 -2.21 -4.47 0.74
CA PHE A 147 -1.98 -4.26 2.16
C PHE A 147 -3.19 -4.76 2.93
N GLU A 148 -2.94 -5.24 4.14
CA GLU A 148 -3.97 -5.63 5.09
C GLU A 148 -3.83 -4.80 6.36
N LEU A 149 -4.96 -4.54 6.99
CA LEU A 149 -4.97 -4.01 8.35
C LEU A 149 -4.89 -5.20 9.29
N VAL A 150 -3.86 -5.19 10.12
CA VAL A 150 -3.66 -6.16 11.18
C VAL A 150 -3.66 -5.40 12.50
N ASP A 151 -4.17 -6.03 13.55
CA ASP A 151 -3.98 -5.51 14.90
C ASP A 151 -2.48 -5.34 15.17
N ASP A 152 -2.14 -4.39 16.02
CA ASP A 152 -0.75 -4.16 16.41
C ASP A 152 -0.28 -5.31 17.34
N PRO A 153 0.55 -6.26 16.86
CA PRO A 153 0.98 -7.42 17.63
C PRO A 153 1.90 -7.01 18.78
N ASP A 154 2.55 -5.85 18.64
CA ASP A 154 3.47 -5.33 19.64
C ASP A 154 2.70 -4.57 20.74
N ALA A 155 1.40 -4.30 20.53
CA ALA A 155 0.49 -3.61 21.46
C ALA A 155 1.17 -2.43 22.17
N LEU A 156 2.01 -1.68 21.43
CA LEU A 156 2.90 -0.66 22.01
C LEU A 156 2.12 0.55 22.52
N VAL A 157 0.89 0.70 22.03
CA VAL A 157 -0.10 1.59 22.63
C VAL A 157 -0.71 0.87 23.84
N LEU A 158 -0.19 1.16 25.03
CA LEU A 158 -0.93 0.91 26.27
C LEU A 158 -2.28 1.64 26.16
N HIS A 159 -3.34 0.90 25.83
CA HIS A 159 -4.70 1.43 25.79
C HIS A 159 -5.22 1.82 27.18
N GLN A 160 -4.50 1.42 28.22
CA GLN A 160 -4.76 1.78 29.60
C GLN A 160 -4.10 3.13 29.92
N PRO A 161 -4.87 4.12 30.42
CA PRO A 161 -4.29 5.37 30.89
C PRO A 161 -3.17 5.11 31.90
N LEU A 162 -2.10 5.91 31.86
CA LEU A 162 -0.98 5.77 32.79
C LEU A 162 -1.42 5.81 34.26
N ALA A 163 -2.51 6.52 34.57
CA ALA A 163 -3.10 6.59 35.90
C ALA A 163 -3.62 5.23 36.42
N ASP A 164 -3.98 4.32 35.51
CA ASP A 164 -4.52 3.01 35.84
C ASP A 164 -3.46 1.91 35.70
N ALA A 165 -2.26 2.22 35.18
CA ALA A 165 -1.22 1.24 34.91
C ALA A 165 -0.61 0.66 36.21
N ALA A 166 -0.40 -0.66 36.23
CA ALA A 166 0.19 -1.39 37.32
C ALA A 166 1.58 -1.94 36.97
N GLN A 167 2.32 -2.43 37.98
CA GLN A 167 3.62 -3.07 37.79
C GLN A 167 3.55 -4.27 36.81
N ALA A 168 2.42 -4.99 36.79
CA ALA A 168 2.20 -6.10 35.86
C ALA A 168 2.15 -5.61 34.39
N ASP A 169 1.60 -4.42 34.14
CA ASP A 169 1.55 -3.82 32.81
C ASP A 169 2.95 -3.41 32.34
N LEU A 170 3.78 -2.91 33.26
CA LEU A 170 5.19 -2.61 32.98
C LEU A 170 5.99 -3.87 32.62
N LEU A 171 5.80 -4.96 33.37
CA LEU A 171 6.46 -6.24 33.07
C LEU A 171 6.02 -6.80 31.71
N ARG A 172 4.71 -6.74 31.41
CA ARG A 172 4.18 -7.12 30.10
C ARG A 172 4.73 -6.25 28.98
N PHE A 173 4.87 -4.95 29.21
CA PHE A 173 5.47 -4.03 28.25
C PHE A 173 6.95 -4.37 27.99
N GLN A 174 7.71 -4.72 29.02
CA GLN A 174 9.09 -5.18 28.86
C GLN A 174 9.20 -6.49 28.05
N GLU A 175 8.25 -7.41 28.20
CA GLU A 175 8.17 -8.63 27.39
C GLU A 175 7.82 -8.34 25.92
N LEU A 176 6.94 -7.37 25.65
CA LEU A 176 6.58 -6.94 24.30
C LEU A 176 7.72 -6.20 23.59
N LEU A 177 8.55 -5.48 24.34
CA LEU A 177 9.77 -4.83 23.84
C LEU A 177 10.93 -5.80 23.56
N ALA A 178 10.74 -7.12 23.77
CA ALA A 178 11.75 -8.11 23.43
C ALA A 178 12.08 -8.07 21.92
N PRO A 179 13.35 -8.31 21.53
CA PRO A 179 13.86 -7.89 20.23
C PRO A 179 13.17 -8.56 19.04
N ALA A 180 13.02 -7.76 17.99
CA ALA A 180 12.50 -8.04 16.66
C ALA A 180 12.35 -9.53 16.31
N THR A 181 11.11 -9.98 16.26
CA THR A 181 10.76 -11.24 15.60
C THR A 181 11.12 -11.17 14.13
N GLN A 182 11.87 -12.16 13.65
CA GLN A 182 12.24 -12.30 12.25
C GLN A 182 10.98 -12.21 11.37
N GLY A 183 10.98 -11.30 10.39
CA GLY A 183 9.85 -11.10 9.46
C GLY A 183 8.96 -9.88 9.73
N LEU A 184 9.16 -9.12 10.83
CA LEU A 184 8.39 -7.90 11.10
C LEU A 184 8.94 -6.63 10.42
N GLU A 185 10.16 -6.66 9.91
CA GLU A 185 10.85 -5.48 9.35
C GLU A 185 10.03 -4.78 8.26
N ALA A 186 9.46 -5.55 7.33
CA ALA A 186 8.61 -5.00 6.27
C ALA A 186 7.40 -4.26 6.85
N LYS A 187 6.74 -4.82 7.87
CA LYS A 187 5.59 -4.19 8.52
C LYS A 187 5.98 -2.86 9.16
N VAL A 188 7.05 -2.86 9.96
CA VAL A 188 7.55 -1.64 10.62
C VAL A 188 7.91 -0.58 9.58
N LEU A 189 8.66 -0.94 8.53
CA LEU A 189 9.04 0.00 7.48
C LEU A 189 7.83 0.63 6.78
N TYR A 190 6.80 -0.15 6.44
CA TYR A 190 5.59 0.42 5.82
C TYR A 190 4.79 1.32 6.77
N ASN A 191 4.76 1.01 8.07
CA ASN A 191 4.17 1.91 9.07
C ASN A 191 4.97 3.22 9.20
N LEU A 192 6.30 3.14 9.15
CA LEU A 192 7.17 4.32 9.17
C LEU A 192 7.00 5.17 7.90
N LEU A 193 6.85 4.56 6.72
CA LEU A 193 6.52 5.31 5.49
C LEU A 193 5.28 6.20 5.70
N LEU A 194 4.22 5.63 6.28
CA LEU A 194 2.99 6.36 6.59
C LEU A 194 3.21 7.47 7.63
N ALA A 195 3.95 7.18 8.71
CA ALA A 195 4.26 8.16 9.76
C ALA A 195 5.10 9.34 9.23
N GLU A 196 5.88 9.11 8.18
CA GLU A 196 6.72 10.11 7.51
C GLU A 196 6.03 10.81 6.33
N GLY A 197 4.77 10.46 6.04
CA GLY A 197 3.98 11.04 4.96
C GLY A 197 4.41 10.58 3.56
N LEU A 198 5.16 9.48 3.46
CA LEU A 198 5.59 8.92 2.19
C LEU A 198 4.51 8.01 1.60
N PRO A 199 4.40 7.92 0.26
CA PRO A 199 3.41 7.07 -0.38
C PRO A 199 3.73 5.57 -0.15
N LEU A 200 2.70 4.73 -0.09
CA LEU A 200 2.84 3.26 0.01
C LEU A 200 3.55 2.63 -1.20
N THR A 201 3.72 3.38 -2.28
CA THR A 201 4.48 2.99 -3.47
C THR A 201 5.97 3.32 -3.36
N ALA A 202 6.40 4.05 -2.32
CA ALA A 202 7.79 4.39 -2.10
C ALA A 202 8.66 3.12 -2.12
N ARG A 203 9.85 3.26 -2.71
CA ARG A 203 10.83 2.17 -2.78
C ARG A 203 11.71 2.24 -1.54
N LEU A 204 11.69 1.18 -0.75
CA LEU A 204 12.59 0.97 0.37
C LEU A 204 13.89 0.36 -0.17
N ALA A 205 14.97 1.14 -0.17
CA ALA A 205 16.29 0.69 -0.54
C ALA A 205 17.07 0.31 0.73
N PRO A 206 17.48 -0.97 0.92
CA PRO A 206 18.35 -1.33 2.02
C PRO A 206 19.72 -0.66 1.85
N LEU A 207 20.21 -0.02 2.90
CA LEU A 207 21.53 0.62 2.94
C LEU A 207 22.49 -0.14 3.86
N LEU A 208 21.99 -0.59 5.01
CA LEU A 208 22.70 -1.46 5.95
C LEU A 208 21.80 -2.66 6.26
N ASP A 209 22.33 -3.86 6.07
CA ASP A 209 21.55 -5.10 6.15
C ASP A 209 20.84 -5.23 7.49
N GLY A 210 19.51 -5.41 7.45
CA GLY A 210 18.65 -5.52 8.63
C GLY A 210 18.60 -4.29 9.55
N ALA A 211 19.26 -3.17 9.22
CA ALA A 211 19.44 -2.05 10.14
C ALA A 211 18.99 -0.69 9.59
N ALA A 212 19.29 -0.36 8.34
CA ALA A 212 18.97 0.95 7.76
C ALA A 212 18.45 0.85 6.31
N TRP A 213 17.43 1.64 6.02
CA TRP A 213 16.78 1.73 4.71
C TRP A 213 16.57 3.19 4.33
N ARG A 214 16.57 3.47 3.04
CA ARG A 214 16.15 4.77 2.52
C ARG A 214 14.85 4.62 1.73
N ALA A 215 13.92 5.56 1.92
CA ALA A 215 12.88 5.80 0.94
C ALA A 215 12.76 7.30 0.68
N ASP A 216 12.84 7.68 -0.59
CA ASP A 216 12.86 9.07 -1.03
C ASP A 216 13.95 9.89 -0.31
N ASP A 217 13.54 10.90 0.47
CA ASP A 217 14.40 11.78 1.27
C ASP A 217 14.49 11.39 2.75
N VAL A 218 14.02 10.19 3.14
CA VAL A 218 14.03 9.74 4.54
C VAL A 218 14.91 8.52 4.72
N LEU A 219 15.70 8.55 5.80
CA LEU A 219 16.51 7.44 6.28
C LEU A 219 15.80 6.76 7.47
N PHE A 220 15.42 5.51 7.29
CA PHE A 220 14.78 4.67 8.30
C PHE A 220 15.82 3.80 9.00
N ILE A 221 15.81 3.81 10.32
CA ILE A 221 16.75 3.08 11.17
C ILE A 221 15.95 2.17 12.10
N LEU A 222 16.15 0.87 12.00
CA LEU A 222 15.44 -0.12 12.82
C LEU A 222 16.32 -0.74 13.91
N ARG A 223 17.64 -0.60 13.81
CA ARG A 223 18.60 -1.13 14.79
C ARG A 223 19.72 -0.13 15.00
N ALA A 224 20.42 -0.24 16.13
CA ALA A 224 21.63 0.54 16.37
C ALA A 224 22.68 0.24 15.28
N VAL A 225 23.32 1.30 14.78
CA VAL A 225 24.37 1.24 13.77
C VAL A 225 25.53 2.12 14.19
N ASP A 226 26.70 1.92 13.58
CA ASP A 226 27.81 2.85 13.77
C ASP A 226 27.42 4.25 13.26
N THR A 227 27.58 5.26 14.12
CA THR A 227 27.25 6.65 13.82
C THR A 227 28.12 7.22 12.69
N GLU A 228 29.37 6.76 12.53
CA GLU A 228 30.22 7.18 11.41
C GLU A 228 29.73 6.61 10.08
N ALA A 229 29.27 5.35 10.07
CA ALA A 229 28.62 4.76 8.89
C ALA A 229 27.34 5.52 8.52
N LEU A 230 26.53 5.89 9.52
CA LEU A 230 25.32 6.67 9.30
C LEU A 230 25.61 8.06 8.76
N ARG A 231 26.66 8.72 9.28
CA ARG A 231 27.16 10.00 8.78
C ARG A 231 27.53 9.93 7.31
N ALA A 232 28.33 8.93 6.92
CA ALA A 232 28.76 8.72 5.54
C ALA A 232 27.56 8.57 4.61
N LEU A 233 26.52 7.82 5.00
CA LEU A 233 25.30 7.67 4.19
C LEU A 233 24.58 9.01 3.94
N VAL A 234 24.53 9.90 4.94
CA VAL A 234 23.91 11.22 4.79
C VAL A 234 24.76 12.13 3.91
N GLU A 235 26.07 12.16 4.13
CA GLU A 235 27.01 12.96 3.33
C GLU A 235 27.03 12.50 1.86
N ASP A 236 27.04 11.19 1.60
CA ASP A 236 26.97 10.61 0.25
C ASP A 236 25.67 10.98 -0.46
N ALA A 237 24.54 10.94 0.27
CA ALA A 237 23.25 11.33 -0.27
C ALA A 237 23.19 12.83 -0.62
N GLN A 238 23.78 13.69 0.22
CA GLN A 238 23.92 15.12 -0.05
C GLN A 238 24.82 15.38 -1.28
N ALA A 239 25.98 14.71 -1.35
CA ALA A 239 26.91 14.84 -2.47
C ALA A 239 26.30 14.38 -3.81
N ALA A 240 25.41 13.39 -3.77
CA ALA A 240 24.65 12.91 -4.92
C ALA A 240 23.45 13.81 -5.31
N GLY A 241 23.23 14.94 -4.62
CA GLY A 241 22.13 15.86 -4.88
C GLY A 241 20.76 15.34 -4.42
N ALA A 242 20.74 14.36 -3.51
CA ALA A 242 19.54 13.73 -2.99
C ALA A 242 19.53 13.81 -1.45
N PRO A 243 19.46 15.02 -0.87
CA PRO A 243 19.66 15.25 0.55
C PRO A 243 18.61 14.53 1.41
N ILE A 244 19.02 14.09 2.59
CA ILE A 244 18.13 13.48 3.57
C ILE A 244 17.39 14.57 4.35
N ARG A 245 16.07 14.55 4.28
CA ARG A 245 15.15 15.43 5.01
C ARG A 245 14.95 15.00 6.45
N ALA A 246 15.00 13.70 6.76
CA ALA A 246 14.79 13.20 8.11
C ALA A 246 15.45 11.84 8.36
N LEU A 247 15.82 11.61 9.61
CA LEU A 247 16.21 10.31 10.17
C LEU A 247 15.04 9.82 11.04
N SER A 248 14.35 8.78 10.58
CA SER A 248 13.24 8.15 11.30
C SER A 248 13.73 6.87 11.97
N VAL A 249 13.80 6.87 13.30
CA VAL A 249 14.28 5.72 14.09
C VAL A 249 13.09 5.01 14.70
N TYR A 250 13.01 3.69 14.52
CA TYR A 250 12.07 2.86 15.28
C TYR A 250 12.67 2.54 16.65
N ALA A 251 12.38 3.39 17.63
CA ALA A 251 12.95 3.33 18.97
C ALA A 251 12.73 1.99 19.70
N PRO A 252 11.57 1.29 19.55
CA PRO A 252 11.35 0.01 20.24
C PRO A 252 12.38 -1.08 19.94
N TRP A 253 13.07 -1.03 18.79
CA TRP A 253 14.08 -2.02 18.40
C TRP A 253 15.52 -1.54 18.60
N VAL A 254 15.71 -0.34 19.16
CA VAL A 254 17.01 0.26 19.40
C VAL A 254 17.26 0.30 20.91
N HIS A 255 17.95 -0.71 21.43
CA HIS A 255 18.27 -0.83 22.87
C HIS A 255 19.62 -0.21 23.26
N ASP A 256 20.36 0.36 22.30
CA ASP A 256 21.65 0.99 22.56
C ASP A 256 21.45 2.48 22.87
N ASP A 257 21.49 2.82 24.15
CA ASP A 257 21.37 4.20 24.63
C ASP A 257 22.49 5.10 24.10
N ASN A 258 23.71 4.57 23.92
CA ASN A 258 24.82 5.36 23.39
C ASN A 258 24.57 5.76 21.94
N PHE A 259 24.02 4.85 21.15
CA PHE A 259 23.61 5.16 19.79
C PHE A 259 22.55 6.26 19.77
N LEU A 260 21.48 6.13 20.57
CA LEU A 260 20.41 7.14 20.62
C LEU A 260 20.91 8.52 21.06
N LEU A 261 21.80 8.57 22.06
CA LEU A 261 22.44 9.81 22.49
C LEU A 261 23.35 10.38 21.40
N GLY A 262 24.10 9.51 20.71
CA GLY A 262 25.00 9.88 19.62
C GLY A 262 24.30 10.47 18.39
N LEU A 263 23.02 10.14 18.15
CA LEU A 263 22.25 10.70 17.03
C LEU A 263 22.10 12.21 17.11
N LYS A 264 22.00 12.79 18.32
CA LYS A 264 21.93 14.25 18.48
C LYS A 264 23.24 14.91 18.06
N THR A 265 24.36 14.39 18.56
CA THR A 265 25.70 14.83 18.15
C THR A 265 25.91 14.67 16.65
N LEU A 266 25.43 13.59 16.05
CA LEU A 266 25.48 13.35 14.61
C LEU A 266 24.75 14.44 13.83
N LEU A 267 23.54 14.83 14.25
CA LEU A 267 22.82 15.93 13.61
C LEU A 267 23.59 17.25 13.67
N GLU A 268 24.21 17.57 14.82
CA GLU A 268 25.02 18.77 14.98
C GLU A 268 26.21 18.79 14.01
N VAL A 269 26.91 17.66 13.87
CA VAL A 269 28.03 17.49 12.92
C VAL A 269 27.56 17.64 11.47
N LEU A 270 26.37 17.14 11.15
CA LEU A 270 25.76 17.25 9.82
C LEU A 270 25.07 18.61 9.55
N HIS A 271 25.10 19.52 10.53
CA HIS A 271 24.40 20.81 10.49
C HIS A 271 22.89 20.68 10.22
N LEU A 272 22.29 19.59 10.72
CA LEU A 272 20.86 19.34 10.65
C LEU A 272 20.18 19.78 11.96
N SER A 273 18.98 20.32 11.85
CA SER A 273 18.18 20.71 13.02
C SER A 273 17.60 19.48 13.74
N GLU A 274 17.33 19.62 15.04
CA GLU A 274 16.86 18.48 15.87
C GLU A 274 15.52 17.91 15.39
N ASP A 275 14.64 18.71 14.74
CA ASP A 275 13.37 18.25 14.17
C ASP A 275 13.53 17.22 13.03
N LYS A 276 14.76 17.05 12.52
CA LYS A 276 15.11 16.06 11.50
C LYS A 276 15.26 14.67 12.09
N LEU A 277 15.49 14.53 13.39
CA LEU A 277 15.47 13.24 14.09
C LEU A 277 14.06 12.96 14.60
N ARG A 278 13.48 11.85 14.14
CA ARG A 278 12.11 11.43 14.46
C ARG A 278 12.17 10.05 15.11
N LEU A 279 11.98 10.02 16.42
CA LEU A 279 11.80 8.76 17.16
C LEU A 279 10.35 8.31 17.00
N ARG A 280 10.15 7.08 16.54
CA ARG A 280 8.85 6.45 16.26
C ARG A 280 8.72 5.16 17.05
N GLY A 281 7.48 4.78 17.34
CA GLY A 281 7.14 3.65 18.20
C GLY A 281 6.92 4.12 19.63
#